data_AF-A0A5J6LDB8-F1
#
_entry.id   AF-A0A5J6LDB8-F1
#
_cell.length_a   1.000
_cell.length_b   1.000
_cell.length_c   1.000
_cell.angle_alpha   90.00
_cell.angle_beta   90.00
_cell.angle_gamma   90.00
#
_symmetry.space_group_name_H-M   'P 1'
#
loop_
_entity.id
_entity.type
_entity.pdbx_description
1 polymer ?
#
loop_
_entity_poly.entity_id
_entity_poly.type
_entity_poly.pdbx_seq_one_letter_code
_entity_poly.pdbx_strand_id
1 'polypeptide(L)'
;MIDEQATDLSEYLSQHHEELNAYLSGLFGSASFANEITQDLLFYLWNSPVKLCVGNPMAQLLSMANRLGQYRRRQRLSRSVHMPRHESATTPLYI
;
A
#
# COMPACT_ATOMS: atom_id res chain seq x y z
N MET A 1 -1.74 3.34 38.64
CA MET A 1 -1.46 2.55 37.42
C MET A 1 -2.16 3.29 36.30
N ILE A 2 -1.42 3.95 35.41
CA ILE A 2 -2.01 4.63 34.27
C ILE A 2 -2.18 3.53 33.22
N ASP A 3 -3.41 3.08 33.02
CA ASP A 3 -3.76 2.25 31.87
C ASP A 3 -3.41 3.06 30.61
N GLU A 4 -2.26 2.76 30.02
CA GLU A 4 -1.97 3.13 28.64
C GLU A 4 -3.05 2.46 27.79
N GLN A 5 -4.11 3.19 27.45
CA GLN A 5 -4.98 2.84 26.34
C GLN A 5 -4.12 2.88 25.08
N ALA A 6 -3.39 1.79 24.83
CA ALA A 6 -2.73 1.54 23.58
C ALA A 6 -3.86 1.40 22.56
N THR A 7 -4.18 2.49 21.85
CA THR A 7 -5.19 2.43 20.79
C THR A 7 -4.70 1.44 19.74
N ASP A 8 -5.46 0.36 19.56
CA ASP A 8 -5.18 -0.64 18.56
C ASP A 8 -5.46 -0.07 17.17
N LEU A 9 -4.41 0.09 16.37
CA LEU A 9 -4.50 0.64 15.02
C LEU A 9 -5.30 -0.28 14.08
N SER A 10 -5.36 -1.58 14.34
CA SER A 10 -6.14 -2.52 13.53
C SER A 10 -7.63 -2.33 13.75
N GLU A 11 -8.04 -2.17 15.01
CA GLU A 11 -9.42 -1.89 15.39
C GLU A 11 -9.84 -0.50 14.90
N TYR A 12 -9.00 0.51 15.12
CA TYR A 12 -9.23 1.86 14.64
C TYR A 12 -9.37 1.90 13.10
N LEU A 13 -8.47 1.24 12.36
CA LEU A 13 -8.57 1.16 10.90
C LEU A 13 -9.85 0.46 10.44
N SER A 14 -10.31 -0.57 11.17
CA SER A 14 -11.56 -1.26 10.83
C SER A 14 -12.77 -0.35 10.89
N GLN A 15 -12.79 0.59 11.85
CA GLN A 15 -13.87 1.57 12.00
C GLN A 15 -13.76 2.73 11.00
N HIS A 16 -12.54 3.12 10.63
CA HIS A 16 -12.26 4.25 9.75
C HIS A 16 -11.82 3.84 8.34
N HIS A 17 -12.18 2.62 7.91
CA HIS A 17 -11.78 2.04 6.63
C HIS A 17 -12.18 2.93 5.45
N GLU A 18 -13.42 3.41 5.43
CA GLU A 18 -13.96 4.20 4.32
C GLU A 18 -13.24 5.54 4.14
N GLU A 19 -12.92 6.20 5.26
CA GLU A 19 -12.20 7.48 5.28
C GLU A 19 -10.79 7.33 4.71
N LEU A 20 -10.06 6.30 5.14
CA LEU A 20 -8.73 6.02 4.62
C LEU A 20 -8.80 5.67 3.13
N ASN A 21 -9.76 4.83 2.73
CA ASN A 21 -9.92 4.41 1.34
C ASN A 21 -10.26 5.59 0.43
N ALA A 22 -11.16 6.48 0.85
CA ALA A 22 -11.50 7.70 0.11
C ALA A 22 -10.29 8.62 -0.07
N TYR A 23 -9.50 8.82 1.00
CA TYR A 23 -8.27 9.61 0.92
C TYR A 23 -7.27 9.00 -0.07
N LEU A 24 -7.00 7.70 0.04
CA LEU A 24 -6.04 7.02 -0.83
C LEU A 24 -6.52 6.97 -2.28
N SER A 25 -7.83 6.86 -2.49
CA SER A 25 -8.45 6.91 -3.82
C SER A 25 -8.17 8.26 -4.49
N GLY A 26 -8.32 9.37 -3.75
CA GLY A 26 -7.95 10.70 -4.23
C GLY A 26 -6.44 10.85 -4.47
N LEU A 27 -5.62 10.32 -3.57
CA LEU A 27 -4.16 10.41 -3.65
C LEU A 27 -3.57 9.64 -4.85
N PHE A 28 -4.07 8.43 -5.11
CA PHE A 28 -3.55 7.54 -6.16
C PHE A 28 -4.37 7.55 -7.45
N GLY A 29 -5.54 8.19 -7.46
CA GLY A 29 -6.44 8.25 -8.61
C GLY A 29 -7.07 6.90 -8.98
N SER A 30 -7.14 5.95 -8.04
CA SER A 30 -7.67 4.61 -8.29
C SER A 30 -8.27 4.01 -7.02
N ALA A 31 -9.59 3.79 -7.05
CA ALA A 31 -10.33 3.19 -5.94
C ALA A 31 -9.96 1.72 -5.71
N SER A 32 -9.72 0.95 -6.79
CA SER A 32 -9.28 -0.44 -6.67
C SER A 32 -7.91 -0.52 -6.01
N PHE A 33 -6.97 0.34 -6.41
CA PHE A 33 -5.64 0.38 -5.79
C PHE A 33 -5.70 0.85 -4.34
N ALA A 34 -6.52 1.86 -4.03
CA ALA A 34 -6.73 2.31 -2.65
C ALA A 34 -7.27 1.18 -1.76
N ASN A 35 -8.22 0.40 -2.26
CA ASN A 35 -8.75 -0.77 -1.56
C ASN A 35 -7.67 -1.84 -1.32
N GLU A 36 -6.85 -2.15 -2.33
CA GLU A 36 -5.70 -3.07 -2.17
C GLU A 36 -4.75 -2.60 -1.05
N ILE A 37 -4.37 -1.32 -1.03
CA ILE A 37 -3.48 -0.76 0.00
C ILE A 37 -4.12 -0.82 1.39
N THR A 38 -5.41 -0.54 1.48
CA THR A 38 -6.14 -0.54 2.75
C THR A 38 -6.26 -1.95 3.34
N GLN A 39 -6.54 -2.95 2.49
CA GLN A 39 -6.58 -4.35 2.90
C GLN A 39 -5.21 -4.88 3.33
N ASP A 40 -4.15 -4.57 2.58
CA ASP A 40 -2.78 -4.93 2.96
C ASP A 40 -2.38 -4.32 4.31
N LEU A 41 -2.77 -3.07 4.55
CA LEU A 41 -2.47 -2.37 5.79
C LEU A 41 -3.22 -3.02 6.97
N LEU A 42 -4.50 -3.37 6.79
CA LEU A 42 -5.28 -4.08 7.81
C LEU A 42 -4.64 -5.43 8.14
N PHE A 43 -4.27 -6.20 7.12
CA PHE A 43 -3.57 -7.47 7.30
C PHE A 43 -2.25 -7.29 8.07
N TYR A 44 -1.46 -6.27 7.72
CA TYR A 44 -0.20 -6.00 8.41
C TYR A 44 -0.42 -5.67 9.89
N LEU A 45 -1.37 -4.78 10.20
CA LEU A 45 -1.66 -4.36 11.57
C LEU A 45 -2.20 -5.50 12.43
N TRP A 46 -2.99 -6.40 11.84
CA TRP A 46 -3.49 -7.58 12.55
C TRP A 46 -2.36 -8.54 12.97
N ASN A 47 -1.28 -8.59 12.20
CA ASN A 47 -0.19 -9.54 12.41
C ASN A 47 1.05 -8.94 13.07
N SER A 48 1.08 -7.62 13.29
CA SER A 48 2.25 -6.92 13.83
C SER A 48 1.83 -5.90 14.90
N PRO A 49 2.35 -5.99 16.14
CA PRO A 49 2.06 -5.01 17.16
C PRO A 49 2.75 -3.69 16.79
N VAL A 50 1.95 -2.72 16.32
CA VAL A 50 2.42 -1.38 15.98
C VAL A 50 2.10 -0.43 17.13
N LYS A 51 3.13 0.17 17.71
CA LYS A 51 2.94 1.24 18.69
C LYS A 51 2.48 2.52 17.99
N LEU A 52 1.59 3.25 18.64
CA LEU A 52 1.29 4.61 18.24
C LEU A 52 2.51 5.50 18.48
N CYS A 53 3.05 6.02 17.39
CA CYS A 53 4.17 6.96 17.39
C CYS A 53 3.66 8.42 17.35
N VAL A 54 2.43 8.62 16.89
CA VAL A 54 1.79 9.93 16.74
C VAL A 54 0.56 9.96 17.63
N GLY A 55 0.29 11.06 18.33
CA GLY A 55 -0.96 11.24 19.10
C GLY A 55 -2.25 11.24 18.27
N ASN A 56 -2.15 11.00 16.95
CA ASN A 56 -3.25 10.89 16.01
C ASN A 56 -3.13 9.56 15.21
N PRO A 57 -3.98 8.56 15.51
CA PRO A 57 -4.01 7.28 14.81
C PRO A 57 -4.20 7.38 13.30
N MET A 58 -5.10 8.25 12.85
CA MET A 58 -5.36 8.46 11.43
C MET A 58 -4.13 8.99 10.70
N ALA A 59 -3.40 9.94 11.30
CA ALA A 59 -2.16 10.47 10.70
C ALA A 59 -1.09 9.38 10.52
N GLN A 60 -0.97 8.47 11.49
CA GLN A 60 -0.06 7.33 11.39
C GLN A 60 -0.50 6.34 10.30
N LEU A 61 -1.79 6.01 10.23
CA LEU A 61 -2.36 5.15 9.19
C LEU A 61 -2.14 5.72 7.79
N LEU A 62 -2.39 7.02 7.60
CA LEU A 62 -2.16 7.72 6.33
C LEU A 62 -0.69 7.65 5.90
N SER A 63 0.23 7.86 6.84
CA SER A 63 1.67 7.77 6.58
C SER A 63 2.08 6.35 6.16
N MET A 64 1.61 5.33 6.88
CA MET A 64 1.87 3.92 6.56
C MET A 64 1.28 3.53 5.20
N ALA A 65 0.02 3.88 4.95
CA ALA A 65 -0.68 3.59 3.70
C ALA A 65 -0.02 4.27 2.50
N ASN A 66 0.35 5.55 2.62
CA ASN A 66 1.04 6.26 1.54
C ASN A 66 2.38 5.58 1.23
N ARG A 67 3.18 5.25 2.25
CA ARG A 67 4.47 4.56 2.06
C ARG A 67 4.28 3.21 1.33
N LEU A 68 3.26 2.44 1.72
CA LEU A 68 2.93 1.16 1.09
C LEU A 68 2.48 1.35 -0.37
N GLY A 69 1.59 2.30 -0.62
CA GLY A 69 1.10 2.60 -1.97
C GLY A 69 2.22 3.07 -2.92
N GLN A 70 3.10 3.96 -2.46
CA GLN A 70 4.27 4.40 -3.24
C GLN A 70 5.24 3.26 -3.53
N TYR A 71 5.40 2.31 -2.59
CA TYR A 71 6.22 1.13 -2.80
C TYR A 71 5.62 0.20 -3.86
N ARG A 72 4.32 -0.15 -3.75
CA ARG A 72 3.64 -1.04 -4.72
C ARG A 72 3.56 -0.41 -6.11
N ARG A 73 3.32 0.90 -6.21
CA ARG A 73 3.33 1.64 -7.47
C ARG A 73 4.71 1.56 -8.15
N ARG A 74 5.80 1.72 -7.39
CA ARG A 74 7.17 1.56 -7.90
C ARG A 74 7.45 0.12 -8.36
N GLN A 75 7.03 -0.89 -7.60
CA GLN A 75 7.20 -2.30 -8.00
C GLN A 75 6.47 -2.63 -9.32
N ARG A 76 5.25 -2.12 -9.51
CA ARG A 76 4.49 -2.31 -10.77
C ARG A 76 5.24 -1.73 -11.97
N LEU A 77 5.85 -0.54 -11.81
CA LEU A 77 6.68 0.07 -12.85
C LEU A 77 7.95 -0.75 -13.12
N SER A 78 8.64 -1.25 -12.09
CA SER A 78 9.85 -2.06 -12.26
C SER A 78 9.59 -3.38 -12.98
N ARG A 79 8.45 -4.04 -12.75
CA ARG A 79 8.05 -5.25 -13.49
C ARG A 79 7.76 -4.99 -14.97
N SER A 80 7.21 -3.81 -15.29
CA SER A 80 6.97 -3.41 -16.69
C SER A 80 8.24 -3.13 -17.48
N VAL A 81 9.34 -2.76 -16.81
CA VAL A 81 10.62 -2.42 -17.47
C VAL A 81 11.47 -3.68 -17.75
N HIS A 82 11.17 -4.81 -17.11
CA HIS A 82 11.93 -6.06 -17.25
C HIS A 82 11.25 -7.12 -18.14
N MET A 83 10.57 -6.69 -19.21
CA MET A 83 10.31 -7.57 -20.34
C MET A 83 11.56 -7.53 -21.23
N PRO A 84 12.40 -8.60 -21.27
CA PRO A 84 13.39 -8.69 -22.32
C PRO A 84 12.62 -8.67 -23.65
N ARG A 85 12.86 -7.64 -24.46
CA ARG A 85 12.53 -7.69 -25.89
C ARG A 85 13.21 -8.96 -26.40
N HIS A 86 12.41 -9.99 -26.65
CA HIS A 86 12.85 -11.11 -27.45
C HIS A 86 13.08 -10.52 -28.85
N GLU A 87 14.30 -10.06 -29.11
CA GLU A 87 14.74 -9.69 -30.44
C GLU A 87 14.50 -10.92 -31.31
N SER A 88 13.51 -10.82 -32.18
CA SER A 88 13.29 -11.75 -33.27
C SER A 88 14.57 -11.72 -34.10
N ALA A 89 15.45 -12.69 -33.89
CA ALA A 89 16.59 -12.94 -34.75
C ALA A 89 16.06 -13.45 -36.11
N THR A 90 15.56 -12.53 -36.93
CA THR A 90 15.44 -12.74 -38.38
C THR A 90 16.85 -12.69 -38.96
N THR A 91 17.55 -13.82 -38.96
CA THR A 91 18.66 -14.06 -39.87
C THR A 91 18.09 -14.18 -41.29
N PRO A 92 18.45 -13.31 -42.25
CA PRO A 92 18.25 -13.62 -43.65
C PRO A 92 19.44 -14.49 -44.08
N LEU A 93 19.19 -15.74 -44.46
CA LEU A 93 20.16 -16.48 -45.26
C LEU A 93 19.61 -16.67 -46.68
N TYR A 94 20.33 -15.99 -47.55
CA TYR A 94 20.30 -16.00 -49.00
C TYR A 94 20.38 -17.42 -49.59
N ILE A 95 19.67 -17.57 -50.71
CA ILE A 95 19.76 -18.52 -51.84
C ILE A 95 20.88 -19.58 -51.76
#